data_AF-A0A8T5I7H0-F1
#
_entry.id   AF-A0A8T5I7H0-F1
#
_cell.length_a   1.000
_cell.length_b   1.000
_cell.length_c   1.000
_cell.angle_alpha   90.00
_cell.angle_beta   90.00
_cell.angle_gamma   90.00
#
_symmetry.space_group_name_H-M   'P 1'
#
loop_
_entity.id
_entity.type
_entity.pdbx_description
1 polymer ?
#
loop_
_entity_poly.entity_id
_entity_poly.type
_entity_poly.pdbx_seq_one_letter_code
_entity_poly.pdbx_strand_id
1 'polypeptide(L)'
;MADNLTREETNEILLKVYSDNLEDTEKIKKISNIPKLLDKFDGKYDKLVEALHKKYTNISKESTSDDSFNDFQPVEKGSPKKETPIFPDDIQEPDEPDVMEEPDEPDVMEEPDEPDVMEEPDEPDGPDVMEEPDEPDEPVVMEELEEELSRSRVSVLMEESYRQNLDDPDKKIAGIPKMLDKFEGRYEKLMDAMSKKYPLRDYSIEKDTHKSFEDLINSIRNNDKNRESWIDLSKYFDSVGKLGRSLECSNHSENL
;
A
#
# COMPACT_ATOMS: atom_id res chain seq x y z
N MET A 1 -10.39 -16.78 -42.94
CA MET A 1 -11.12 -16.88 -41.67
C MET A 1 -10.67 -15.69 -40.87
N ALA A 2 -11.55 -14.73 -40.58
CA ALA A 2 -11.20 -13.62 -39.73
C ALA A 2 -11.34 -14.16 -38.31
N ASP A 3 -10.23 -14.63 -37.73
CA ASP A 3 -10.16 -15.04 -36.35
C ASP A 3 -10.44 -13.80 -35.50
N ASN A 4 -11.70 -13.61 -35.12
CA ASN A 4 -12.13 -12.52 -34.26
C ASN A 4 -11.59 -12.85 -32.86
N LEU A 5 -10.65 -12.05 -32.38
CA LEU A 5 -10.04 -12.28 -31.08
C LEU A 5 -11.11 -12.21 -29.98
N THR A 6 -11.21 -13.25 -29.15
CA THR A 6 -12.24 -13.30 -28.10
C THR A 6 -11.86 -12.39 -26.93
N ARG A 7 -12.86 -12.02 -26.10
CA ARG A 7 -12.66 -11.21 -24.89
C ARG A 7 -11.60 -11.81 -23.95
N GLU A 8 -11.60 -13.13 -23.83
CA GLU A 8 -10.70 -13.90 -22.98
C GLU A 8 -9.27 -13.91 -23.52
N GLU A 9 -9.09 -14.19 -24.81
CA GLU A 9 -7.78 -14.15 -25.48
C GLU A 9 -7.17 -12.74 -25.44
N THR A 10 -8.01 -11.72 -25.58
CA THR A 10 -7.58 -10.32 -25.49
C THR A 10 -7.14 -9.95 -24.09
N ASN A 11 -7.86 -10.41 -23.06
CA ASN A 11 -7.47 -10.23 -21.67
C ASN A 11 -6.08 -10.83 -21.40
N GLU A 12 -5.86 -12.06 -21.86
CA GLU A 12 -4.58 -12.76 -21.69
C GLU A 12 -3.42 -12.00 -22.37
N ILE A 13 -3.64 -11.50 -23.59
CA ILE A 13 -2.64 -10.69 -24.30
C ILE A 13 -2.34 -9.38 -23.55
N LEU A 14 -3.37 -8.70 -23.02
CA LEU A 14 -3.20 -7.48 -22.24
C LEU A 14 -2.43 -7.73 -20.94
N LEU A 15 -2.77 -8.80 -20.21
CA LEU A 15 -2.07 -9.21 -18.99
C LEU A 15 -0.59 -9.49 -19.26
N LYS A 16 -0.31 -10.23 -20.34
CA LYS A 16 1.06 -10.58 -20.71
C LYS A 16 1.88 -9.35 -21.10
N VAL A 17 1.34 -8.47 -21.96
CA VAL A 17 2.05 -7.25 -22.38
C VAL A 17 2.28 -6.30 -21.22
N TYR A 18 1.30 -6.12 -20.33
CA TYR A 18 1.50 -5.31 -19.13
C TYR A 18 2.45 -5.95 -18.12
N SER A 19 2.45 -7.29 -18.01
CA SER A 19 3.41 -7.99 -17.16
C SER A 19 4.85 -7.88 -17.67
N ASP A 20 5.04 -7.88 -18.98
CA ASP A 20 6.36 -7.90 -19.60
C ASP A 20 6.96 -6.48 -19.77
N ASN A 21 6.14 -5.42 -19.73
CA ASN A 21 6.58 -4.05 -20.04
C ASN A 21 6.30 -2.99 -18.94
N LEU A 22 5.66 -3.34 -17.82
CA LEU A 22 5.38 -2.41 -16.72
C LEU A 22 5.83 -3.00 -15.38
N GLU A 23 6.23 -2.12 -14.44
CA GLU A 23 6.61 -2.48 -13.08
C GLU A 23 5.39 -2.72 -12.17
N ASP A 24 5.57 -3.45 -11.06
CA ASP A 24 4.48 -4.02 -10.26
C ASP A 24 3.40 -3.02 -9.85
N THR A 25 3.77 -1.79 -9.45
CA THR A 25 2.79 -0.78 -9.01
C THR A 25 1.94 -0.21 -10.15
N GLU A 26 2.51 -0.06 -11.36
CA GLU A 26 1.79 0.40 -12.54
C GLU A 26 1.03 -0.74 -13.22
N LYS A 27 1.62 -1.92 -13.25
CA LYS A 27 1.04 -3.18 -13.70
C LYS A 27 -0.26 -3.46 -12.95
N ILE A 28 -0.26 -3.43 -11.61
CA ILE A 28 -1.48 -3.68 -10.81
C ILE A 28 -2.61 -2.72 -11.20
N LYS A 29 -2.31 -1.42 -11.36
CA LYS A 29 -3.29 -0.41 -11.78
C LYS A 29 -3.83 -0.68 -13.19
N LYS A 30 -2.99 -1.10 -14.12
CA LYS A 30 -3.41 -1.43 -15.50
C LYS A 30 -4.22 -2.71 -15.55
N ILE A 31 -3.82 -3.74 -14.83
CA ILE A 31 -4.53 -5.03 -14.72
C ILE A 31 -5.94 -4.82 -14.15
N SER A 32 -6.08 -4.03 -13.09
CA SER A 32 -7.39 -3.70 -12.49
C SER A 32 -8.33 -2.97 -13.48
N ASN A 33 -7.78 -2.25 -14.45
CA ASN A 33 -8.55 -1.54 -15.48
C ASN A 33 -8.85 -2.39 -16.73
N ILE A 34 -8.22 -3.56 -16.91
CA ILE A 34 -8.47 -4.43 -18.09
C ILE A 34 -9.95 -4.79 -18.26
N PRO A 35 -10.70 -5.20 -17.21
CA PRO A 35 -12.11 -5.56 -17.37
C PRO A 35 -12.95 -4.42 -17.96
N LYS A 36 -12.72 -3.18 -17.51
CA LYS A 36 -13.39 -1.97 -18.02
C LYS A 36 -12.95 -1.64 -19.45
N LEU A 37 -11.69 -1.87 -19.77
CA LEU A 37 -11.13 -1.64 -21.10
C LEU A 37 -11.68 -2.65 -22.11
N LEU A 38 -11.83 -3.91 -21.73
CA LEU A 38 -12.46 -4.94 -22.56
C LEU A 38 -13.93 -4.62 -22.81
N ASP A 39 -14.66 -4.14 -21.80
CA ASP A 39 -16.05 -3.72 -21.94
C ASP A 39 -16.20 -2.55 -22.92
N LYS A 40 -15.30 -1.56 -22.84
CA LYS A 40 -15.27 -0.41 -23.75
C LYS A 40 -14.92 -0.79 -25.19
N PHE A 41 -14.17 -1.88 -25.37
CA PHE A 41 -13.71 -2.36 -26.68
C PHE A 41 -14.40 -3.66 -27.10
N ASP A 42 -15.57 -3.97 -26.54
CA ASP A 42 -16.29 -5.20 -26.84
C ASP A 42 -16.61 -5.30 -28.34
N GLY A 43 -16.18 -6.41 -28.96
CA GLY A 43 -16.26 -6.64 -30.41
C GLY A 43 -15.23 -5.90 -31.28
N LYS A 44 -14.29 -5.13 -30.69
CA LYS A 44 -13.17 -4.45 -31.40
C LYS A 44 -11.81 -4.80 -30.79
N TYR A 45 -11.69 -6.03 -30.29
CA TYR A 45 -10.53 -6.54 -29.60
C TYR A 45 -9.23 -6.52 -30.42
N ASP A 46 -9.31 -6.81 -31.72
CA ASP A 46 -8.15 -6.78 -32.62
C ASP A 46 -7.46 -5.42 -32.64
N LYS A 47 -8.24 -4.33 -32.67
CA LYS A 47 -7.72 -2.95 -32.66
C LYS A 47 -7.10 -2.57 -31.32
N LEU A 48 -7.65 -3.09 -30.22
CA LEU A 48 -7.12 -2.87 -28.88
C LEU A 48 -5.73 -3.51 -28.75
N VAL A 49 -5.60 -4.77 -29.17
CA VAL A 49 -4.32 -5.49 -29.16
C VAL A 49 -3.31 -4.84 -30.10
N GLU A 50 -3.72 -4.42 -31.30
CA GLU A 50 -2.83 -3.73 -32.24
C GLU A 50 -2.31 -2.40 -31.67
N ALA A 51 -3.17 -1.61 -31.02
CA ALA A 51 -2.76 -0.38 -30.33
C ALA A 51 -1.83 -0.65 -29.13
N LEU A 52 -2.10 -1.73 -28.39
CA LEU A 52 -1.29 -2.14 -27.25
C LEU A 52 0.10 -2.58 -27.71
N HIS A 53 0.19 -3.49 -28.67
CA HIS A 53 1.46 -3.91 -29.27
C HIS A 53 2.21 -2.69 -29.81
N LYS A 54 1.55 -1.76 -30.51
CA LYS A 54 2.21 -0.53 -31.01
C LYS A 54 2.76 0.37 -29.90
N LYS A 55 2.10 0.47 -28.74
CA LYS A 55 2.60 1.25 -27.60
C LYS A 55 3.83 0.60 -26.96
N TYR A 56 3.81 -0.70 -26.74
CA TYR A 56 4.85 -1.41 -25.99
C TYR A 56 6.00 -1.96 -26.86
N THR A 57 5.79 -2.17 -28.16
CA THR A 57 6.88 -2.53 -29.10
C THR A 57 7.84 -1.39 -29.42
N ASN A 58 7.41 -0.13 -29.27
CA ASN A 58 8.31 1.02 -29.44
C ASN A 58 9.25 1.23 -28.25
N ILE A 59 8.88 0.74 -27.06
CA ILE A 59 9.72 0.81 -25.85
C ILE A 59 10.96 -0.09 -26.00
N SER A 60 10.84 -1.21 -26.71
CA SER A 60 11.98 -2.11 -26.98
C SER A 60 12.96 -1.58 -28.03
N LYS A 61 12.68 -0.46 -28.72
CA LYS A 61 13.59 0.15 -29.72
C LYS A 61 14.28 1.42 -29.25
N GLU A 62 14.00 1.92 -28.05
CA GLU A 62 14.70 3.07 -27.46
C GLU A 62 15.51 2.63 -26.24
N SER A 63 16.50 1.78 -26.49
CA SER A 63 17.59 1.50 -25.56
C SER A 63 18.82 1.12 -26.37
N THR A 64 19.43 2.10 -27.04
CA THR A 64 20.82 1.99 -27.46
C THR A 64 21.55 3.28 -27.12
N SER A 65 22.29 3.20 -26.00
CA SER A 65 23.58 3.85 -25.75
C SER A 65 23.55 5.38 -25.57
N ASP A 66 24.16 5.96 -24.55
CA ASP A 66 25.54 5.69 -24.17
C ASP A 66 25.84 6.10 -22.72
N ASP A 67 26.59 5.23 -22.08
CA ASP A 67 27.23 5.36 -20.79
C ASP A 67 28.54 6.14 -21.01
N SER A 68 28.69 7.36 -20.49
CA SER A 68 30.01 7.88 -20.12
C SER A 68 29.99 9.17 -19.34
N PHE A 69 30.49 9.03 -18.12
CA PHE A 69 31.13 10.03 -17.29
C PHE A 69 32.41 10.57 -17.99
N ASN A 70 32.66 11.88 -17.81
CA ASN A 70 33.77 12.72 -18.32
C ASN A 70 33.75 13.10 -19.80
N ASP A 71 33.61 14.39 -20.12
CA ASP A 71 34.76 15.28 -20.35
C ASP A 71 34.32 16.72 -20.66
N PHE A 72 35.22 17.65 -20.37
CA PHE A 72 35.16 19.08 -20.63
C PHE A 72 34.75 19.47 -22.07
N GLN A 73 34.00 20.56 -22.21
CA GLN A 73 33.84 21.33 -23.46
C GLN A 73 35.20 21.91 -23.92
N PRO A 74 35.46 22.14 -25.24
CA PRO A 74 34.94 23.38 -25.86
C PRO A 74 34.64 23.34 -27.39
N VAL A 75 33.53 24.02 -27.73
CA VAL A 75 33.28 24.88 -28.91
C VAL A 75 33.51 24.37 -30.35
N GLU A 76 32.48 24.38 -31.19
CA GLU A 76 32.23 25.45 -32.17
C GLU A 76 31.13 25.08 -33.20
N LYS A 77 30.23 26.06 -33.39
CA LYS A 77 29.59 26.48 -34.66
C LYS A 77 28.68 25.50 -35.41
N GLY A 78 27.39 25.85 -35.43
CA GLY A 78 26.47 25.38 -36.46
C GLY A 78 24.97 25.66 -36.25
N SER A 79 24.58 26.88 -35.87
CA SER A 79 23.20 27.38 -35.97
C SER A 79 22.66 27.22 -37.42
N PRO A 80 21.33 27.24 -37.72
CA PRO A 80 20.33 28.03 -36.99
C PRO A 80 18.85 27.54 -36.98
N LYS A 81 18.03 28.33 -36.25
CA LYS A 81 16.55 28.53 -36.32
C LYS A 81 15.71 27.59 -35.43
N LYS A 82 15.12 28.12 -34.34
CA LYS A 82 13.80 28.82 -34.28
C LYS A 82 12.70 27.83 -34.67
N GLU A 83 11.69 27.53 -33.86
CA GLU A 83 10.78 28.45 -33.19
C GLU A 83 9.93 27.63 -32.19
N THR A 84 9.77 28.18 -30.99
CA THR A 84 8.55 28.30 -30.17
C THR A 84 7.38 27.30 -30.28
N PRO A 85 6.72 27.01 -29.13
CA PRO A 85 5.67 26.01 -29.01
C PRO A 85 4.42 26.41 -29.79
N ILE A 86 3.93 25.51 -30.64
CA ILE A 86 2.64 25.64 -31.30
C ILE A 86 1.70 24.65 -30.62
N PHE A 87 0.96 25.16 -29.64
CA PHE A 87 -0.31 24.57 -29.23
C PHE A 87 -1.25 24.54 -30.45
N PRO A 88 -1.87 23.41 -30.78
CA PRO A 88 -3.14 23.42 -31.47
C PRO A 88 -4.24 23.53 -30.41
N ASP A 89 -4.65 24.77 -30.13
CA ASP A 89 -6.04 25.08 -29.81
C ASP A 89 -6.94 24.65 -30.98
N ASP A 90 -8.22 24.41 -30.69
CA ASP A 90 -9.31 23.98 -31.59
C ASP A 90 -9.36 22.48 -31.97
N ILE A 91 -9.82 21.66 -31.01
CA ILE A 91 -10.70 20.53 -31.33
C ILE A 91 -12.12 20.97 -30.96
N GLN A 92 -12.89 21.24 -32.00
CA GLN A 92 -14.33 21.53 -31.98
C GLN A 92 -15.07 20.48 -31.13
N GLU A 93 -15.87 20.95 -30.17
CA GLU A 93 -16.90 20.16 -29.51
C GLU A 93 -17.88 19.62 -30.56
N PRO A 94 -18.04 18.29 -30.71
CA PRO A 94 -19.17 17.73 -31.43
C PRO A 94 -20.36 17.60 -30.46
N ASP A 95 -21.49 18.14 -30.91
CA ASP A 95 -22.83 18.10 -30.31
C ASP A 95 -23.12 16.92 -29.36
N GLU A 96 -23.64 17.26 -28.18
CA GLU A 96 -24.28 16.33 -27.25
C GLU A 96 -25.48 15.65 -27.92
N PRO A 97 -25.55 14.30 -28.00
CA PRO A 97 -26.79 13.64 -28.36
C PRO A 97 -27.76 13.68 -27.17
N ASP A 98 -28.96 14.20 -27.45
CA ASP A 98 -30.16 14.25 -26.60
C ASP A 98 -30.24 13.09 -25.60
N VAL A 99 -30.28 13.46 -24.33
CA VAL A 99 -30.50 12.58 -23.18
C VAL A 99 -31.91 12.02 -23.28
N MET A 100 -31.99 10.69 -23.37
CA MET A 100 -33.23 9.94 -23.25
C MET A 100 -33.77 10.13 -21.82
N GLU A 101 -34.94 10.75 -21.68
CA GLU A 101 -35.58 10.97 -20.37
C GLU A 101 -35.72 9.65 -19.59
N GLU A 102 -35.30 9.69 -18.32
CA GLU A 102 -35.53 8.62 -17.36
C GLU A 102 -37.04 8.49 -17.07
N PRO A 103 -37.57 7.27 -16.85
CA PRO A 103 -38.97 7.08 -16.50
C PRO A 103 -39.27 7.58 -15.08
N ASP A 104 -40.37 8.32 -14.92
CA ASP A 104 -40.94 8.79 -13.66
C ASP A 104 -40.99 7.72 -12.56
N GLU A 105 -40.46 8.06 -11.38
CA GLU A 105 -40.68 7.31 -10.14
C GLU A 105 -42.09 7.61 -9.58
N PRO A 106 -42.82 6.60 -9.07
CA PRO A 106 -44.17 6.80 -8.53
C PRO A 106 -44.15 7.51 -7.17
N ASP A 107 -44.99 8.56 -7.08
CA ASP A 107 -45.35 9.32 -5.87
C ASP A 107 -45.54 8.44 -4.64
N VAL A 108 -44.67 8.61 -3.65
CA VAL A 108 -44.83 8.03 -2.31
C VAL A 108 -45.68 8.99 -1.48
N MET A 109 -46.82 8.46 -1.04
CA MET A 109 -47.87 9.06 -0.23
C MET A 109 -47.33 9.83 1.00
N GLU A 110 -47.71 11.10 1.14
CA GLU A 110 -47.47 11.93 2.32
C GLU A 110 -48.07 11.28 3.59
N GLU A 111 -47.25 11.07 4.62
CA GLU A 111 -47.74 10.66 5.94
C GLU A 111 -48.37 11.85 6.69
N PRO A 112 -49.44 11.65 7.48
CA PRO A 112 -50.19 12.74 8.11
C PRO A 112 -49.50 13.32 9.36
N ASP A 113 -49.70 14.61 9.56
CA ASP A 113 -49.21 15.46 10.67
C ASP A 113 -49.58 15.01 12.10
N GLU A 114 -48.75 15.46 13.05
CA GLU A 114 -48.64 15.11 14.48
C GLU A 114 -49.88 15.44 15.36
N PRO A 115 -50.10 14.70 16.47
CA PRO A 115 -50.81 15.23 17.64
C PRO A 115 -49.86 15.73 18.74
N ASP A 116 -50.07 16.99 19.12
CA ASP A 116 -49.36 17.77 20.13
C ASP A 116 -49.81 17.45 21.59
N VAL A 117 -48.92 17.78 22.54
CA VAL A 117 -49.04 17.97 24.02
C VAL A 117 -49.31 16.81 25.01
N MET A 118 -48.36 16.59 25.94
CA MET A 118 -48.47 17.06 27.35
C MET A 118 -47.09 17.02 28.07
N GLU A 119 -46.66 18.14 28.68
CA GLU A 119 -45.47 18.23 29.54
C GLU A 119 -45.72 17.86 31.02
N GLU A 120 -44.69 17.26 31.61
CA GLU A 120 -44.21 17.14 33.02
C GLU A 120 -45.13 16.67 34.17
N PRO A 121 -44.55 15.90 35.11
CA PRO A 121 -44.15 16.51 36.40
C PRO A 121 -42.71 16.17 36.86
N ASP A 122 -42.07 17.16 37.48
CA ASP A 122 -40.74 17.12 38.11
C ASP A 122 -40.77 16.71 39.60
N GLU A 123 -39.59 16.29 40.11
CA GLU A 123 -39.09 16.09 41.49
C GLU A 123 -39.43 14.78 42.26
N PRO A 124 -38.50 14.20 43.08
CA PRO A 124 -37.56 14.93 43.95
C PRO A 124 -36.07 14.53 43.90
N ASP A 125 -35.25 15.54 44.22
CA ASP A 125 -33.82 15.50 44.47
C ASP A 125 -33.50 14.66 45.72
N GLY A 126 -32.76 13.57 45.52
CA GLY A 126 -32.25 12.70 46.58
C GLY A 126 -30.92 13.21 47.14
N PRO A 127 -30.56 12.92 48.40
CA PRO A 127 -29.41 13.53 49.05
C PRO A 127 -28.10 13.16 48.34
N ASP A 128 -27.33 14.21 47.99
CA ASP A 128 -25.93 14.20 47.55
C ASP A 128 -25.09 13.20 48.39
N VAL A 129 -24.79 12.03 47.80
CA VAL A 129 -23.71 11.17 48.26
C VAL A 129 -22.48 11.55 47.46
N MET A 130 -21.66 12.39 48.08
CA MET A 130 -20.26 12.55 47.71
C MET A 130 -19.50 11.25 48.03
N GLU A 131 -18.53 10.91 47.17
CA GLU A 131 -17.51 9.83 47.20
C GLU A 131 -17.76 8.70 46.20
N GLU A 132 -16.89 8.34 45.24
CA GLU A 132 -15.44 8.53 45.03
C GLU A 132 -15.13 8.86 43.54
N PRO A 133 -13.97 9.44 43.19
CA PRO A 133 -13.55 9.56 41.80
C PRO A 133 -13.52 8.17 41.15
N ASP A 134 -14.23 8.02 40.03
CA ASP A 134 -14.16 6.85 39.14
C ASP A 134 -12.70 6.45 38.95
N GLU A 135 -12.36 5.24 39.42
CA GLU A 135 -11.11 4.60 39.09
C GLU A 135 -11.00 4.59 37.56
N PRO A 136 -9.86 5.00 36.99
CA PRO A 136 -9.70 4.99 35.55
C PRO A 136 -9.95 3.57 35.06
N ASP A 137 -10.93 3.43 34.16
CA ASP A 137 -11.23 2.26 33.34
C ASP A 137 -9.99 1.35 33.24
N GLU A 138 -10.07 0.18 33.88
CA GLU A 138 -9.12 -0.88 33.59
C GLU A 138 -9.03 -1.01 32.07
N PRO A 139 -7.83 -1.13 31.46
CA PRO A 139 -7.73 -1.39 30.05
C PRO A 139 -8.25 -2.80 29.77
N VAL A 140 -9.56 -2.91 29.54
CA VAL A 140 -10.22 -4.02 28.85
C VAL A 140 -9.77 -4.03 27.39
N VAL A 141 -8.49 -4.29 27.14
CA VAL A 141 -7.89 -4.56 25.82
C VAL A 141 -6.55 -5.29 25.98
N MET A 142 -6.52 -6.37 26.77
CA MET A 142 -5.43 -7.35 26.76
C MET A 142 -5.93 -8.79 26.54
N GLU A 143 -7.15 -8.96 26.05
CA GLU A 143 -7.73 -10.28 25.73
C GLU A 143 -7.99 -10.49 24.22
N GLU A 144 -7.81 -9.47 23.37
CA GLU A 144 -7.92 -9.60 21.89
C GLU A 144 -6.70 -10.25 21.21
N LEU A 145 -5.63 -10.56 21.95
CA LEU A 145 -4.42 -11.20 21.39
C LEU A 145 -4.47 -12.74 21.43
N GLU A 146 -5.38 -13.34 22.20
CA GLU A 146 -5.64 -14.78 22.21
C GLU A 146 -6.87 -15.15 21.37
N GLU A 147 -7.69 -14.17 20.97
CA GLU A 147 -8.87 -14.41 20.15
C GLU A 147 -8.48 -14.74 18.70
N GLU A 148 -8.55 -16.04 18.45
CA GLU A 148 -8.55 -16.68 17.15
C GLU A 148 -7.23 -16.50 16.38
N LEU A 149 -6.36 -17.49 16.57
CA LEU A 149 -5.33 -17.90 15.63
C LEU A 149 -5.99 -18.39 14.31
N SER A 150 -6.77 -17.52 13.70
CA SER A 150 -7.56 -17.70 12.50
C SER A 150 -6.62 -17.93 11.34
N ARG A 151 -7.08 -18.72 10.37
CA ARG A 151 -6.35 -19.03 9.13
C ARG A 151 -5.70 -17.78 8.50
N SER A 152 -6.44 -16.66 8.52
CA SER A 152 -5.96 -15.38 7.99
C SER A 152 -4.79 -14.81 8.81
N ARG A 153 -4.93 -14.76 10.14
CA ARG A 153 -3.89 -14.27 11.06
C ARG A 153 -2.61 -15.09 10.96
N VAL A 154 -2.74 -16.41 10.90
CA VAL A 154 -1.63 -17.36 10.74
C VAL A 154 -0.93 -17.14 9.41
N SER A 155 -1.69 -16.93 8.33
CA SER A 155 -1.14 -16.64 7.00
C SER A 155 -0.22 -15.41 7.04
N VAL A 156 -0.69 -14.31 7.63
CA VAL A 156 0.04 -13.06 7.71
C VAL A 156 1.32 -13.22 8.54
N LEU A 157 1.22 -13.84 9.72
CA LEU A 157 2.39 -14.07 10.57
C LEU A 157 3.43 -14.99 9.92
N MET A 158 2.98 -16.03 9.20
CA MET A 158 3.89 -16.89 8.44
C MET A 158 4.57 -16.16 7.29
N GLU A 159 3.84 -15.32 6.58
CA GLU A 159 4.38 -14.51 5.50
C GLU A 159 5.44 -13.53 6.01
N GLU A 160 5.14 -12.81 7.09
CA GLU A 160 6.06 -11.89 7.74
C GLU A 160 7.33 -12.60 8.23
N SER A 161 7.16 -13.74 8.89
CA SER A 161 8.26 -14.60 9.35
C SER A 161 9.15 -15.04 8.19
N TYR A 162 8.58 -15.45 7.04
CA TYR A 162 9.39 -15.80 5.88
C TYR A 162 10.13 -14.58 5.30
N ARG A 163 9.47 -13.43 5.20
CA ARG A 163 10.10 -12.19 4.68
C ARG A 163 11.26 -11.73 5.54
N GLN A 164 11.21 -11.95 6.85
CA GLN A 164 12.26 -11.53 7.78
C GLN A 164 13.45 -12.50 7.86
N ASN A 165 13.22 -13.80 7.63
CA ASN A 165 14.24 -14.84 7.84
C ASN A 165 14.80 -15.45 6.54
N LEU A 166 14.22 -15.20 5.37
CA LEU A 166 14.68 -15.72 4.07
C LEU A 166 14.93 -14.59 3.07
N ASP A 167 15.96 -14.76 2.24
CA ASP A 167 16.27 -13.84 1.12
C ASP A 167 15.24 -13.94 -0.04
N ASP A 168 14.71 -15.14 -0.30
CA ASP A 168 13.70 -15.42 -1.33
C ASP A 168 12.42 -16.03 -0.72
N PRO A 169 11.55 -15.21 -0.10
CA PRO A 169 10.38 -15.71 0.62
C PRO A 169 9.21 -16.09 -0.31
N ASP A 170 9.15 -15.59 -1.54
CA ASP A 170 7.96 -15.68 -2.42
C ASP A 170 7.51 -17.13 -2.68
N LYS A 171 8.45 -18.06 -2.86
CA LYS A 171 8.13 -19.48 -3.05
C LYS A 171 7.52 -20.11 -1.80
N LYS A 172 7.93 -19.66 -0.60
CA LYS A 172 7.36 -20.11 0.67
C LYS A 172 6.01 -19.47 0.93
N ILE A 173 5.88 -18.18 0.63
CA ILE A 173 4.64 -17.42 0.75
C ILE A 173 3.55 -18.01 -0.15
N ALA A 174 3.85 -18.30 -1.42
CA ALA A 174 2.93 -18.98 -2.33
C ALA A 174 2.49 -20.38 -1.85
N GLY A 175 3.28 -21.01 -0.97
CA GLY A 175 2.97 -22.29 -0.33
C GLY A 175 2.16 -22.17 0.96
N ILE A 176 2.02 -20.98 1.56
CA ILE A 176 1.29 -20.76 2.81
C ILE A 176 -0.15 -21.25 2.71
N PRO A 177 -0.95 -20.95 1.66
CA PRO A 177 -2.34 -21.40 1.60
C PRO A 177 -2.48 -22.93 1.68
N LYS A 178 -1.55 -23.68 1.06
CA LYS A 178 -1.51 -25.15 1.12
C LYS A 178 -1.06 -25.66 2.49
N MET A 179 -0.14 -24.96 3.15
CA MET A 179 0.26 -25.28 4.52
C MET A 179 -0.89 -25.04 5.49
N LEU A 180 -1.61 -23.94 5.34
CA LEU A 180 -2.78 -23.62 6.16
C LEU A 180 -3.89 -24.66 5.97
N ASP A 181 -4.19 -25.05 4.73
CA ASP A 181 -5.17 -26.12 4.43
C ASP A 181 -4.78 -27.45 5.09
N LYS A 182 -3.50 -27.83 5.01
CA LYS A 182 -2.98 -29.05 5.65
C LYS A 182 -3.01 -29.01 7.19
N PHE A 183 -2.92 -27.81 7.77
CA PHE A 183 -2.90 -27.57 9.21
C PHE A 183 -4.19 -26.93 9.73
N GLU A 184 -5.27 -27.02 8.97
CA GLU A 184 -6.57 -26.45 9.34
C GLU A 184 -7.05 -27.03 10.68
N GLY A 185 -7.37 -26.14 11.64
CA GLY A 185 -7.72 -26.50 13.01
C GLY A 185 -6.54 -26.88 13.92
N ARG A 186 -5.29 -26.81 13.45
CA ARG A 186 -4.06 -27.00 14.26
C ARG A 186 -3.00 -25.94 13.96
N TYR A 187 -3.46 -24.71 13.75
CA TYR A 187 -2.60 -23.58 13.46
C TYR A 187 -1.62 -23.26 14.59
N GLU A 188 -1.97 -23.55 15.84
CA GLU A 188 -1.10 -23.32 17.00
C GLU A 188 0.22 -24.09 16.89
N LYS A 189 0.15 -25.38 16.53
CA LYS A 189 1.34 -26.21 16.30
C LYS A 189 2.14 -25.77 15.08
N LEU A 190 1.47 -25.22 14.07
CA LEU A 190 2.15 -24.66 12.90
C LEU A 190 2.92 -23.39 13.27
N MET A 191 2.30 -22.52 14.07
CA MET A 191 2.90 -21.28 14.53
C MET A 191 4.05 -21.52 15.51
N ASP A 192 3.94 -22.50 16.41
CA ASP A 192 5.05 -22.92 17.30
C ASP A 192 6.26 -23.45 16.49
N ALA A 193 5.99 -24.25 15.46
CA ALA A 193 7.05 -24.74 14.57
C ALA A 193 7.67 -23.61 13.73
N MET A 194 6.86 -22.63 13.32
CA MET A 194 7.30 -21.46 12.56
C MET A 194 8.13 -20.51 13.42
N SER A 195 7.67 -20.14 14.61
CA SER A 195 8.40 -19.27 15.53
C SER A 195 9.75 -19.85 15.92
N LYS A 196 9.86 -21.19 16.03
CA LYS A 196 11.12 -21.88 16.30
C LYS A 196 12.09 -21.86 15.12
N LYS A 197 11.58 -21.94 13.89
CA LYS A 197 12.41 -22.05 12.67
C LYS A 197 12.73 -20.70 12.04
N TYR A 198 11.81 -19.76 12.17
CA TYR A 198 11.81 -18.43 11.59
C TYR A 198 11.28 -17.48 12.68
N PRO A 199 12.13 -17.15 13.66
CA PRO A 199 11.74 -16.25 14.72
C PRO A 199 11.40 -14.90 14.11
N LEU A 200 10.15 -14.48 14.36
CA LEU A 200 9.74 -13.10 14.10
C LEU A 200 10.62 -12.21 14.96
N ARG A 201 11.27 -11.24 14.34
CA ARG A 201 11.84 -10.12 15.07
C ARG A 201 10.65 -9.31 15.55
N ASP A 202 10.44 -9.29 16.85
CA ASP A 202 9.47 -8.41 17.47
C ASP A 202 9.88 -6.97 17.17
N TYR A 203 9.29 -6.39 16.12
CA TYR A 203 9.23 -4.95 15.94
C TYR A 203 8.20 -4.31 16.88
N SER A 204 7.61 -5.11 17.78
CA SER A 204 7.21 -4.63 19.10
C SER A 204 8.45 -4.19 19.86
N ILE A 205 9.00 -3.07 19.41
CA ILE A 205 9.68 -2.11 20.25
C ILE A 205 8.81 -2.05 21.50
N GLU A 206 9.37 -2.59 22.59
CA GLU A 206 9.05 -2.17 23.93
C GLU A 206 8.59 -0.71 23.84
N LYS A 207 7.36 -0.40 24.26
CA LYS A 207 6.98 1.00 24.52
C LYS A 207 7.80 1.55 25.70
N ASP A 208 9.09 1.26 25.77
CA ASP A 208 10.06 1.98 26.57
C ASP A 208 10.35 3.26 25.81
N THR A 209 9.48 4.25 26.03
CA THR A 209 9.80 5.67 25.92
C THR A 209 10.64 6.01 24.69
N HIS A 210 10.05 5.96 23.49
CA HIS A 210 10.76 6.35 22.28
C HIS A 210 11.15 7.83 22.40
N LYS A 211 12.40 8.10 22.80
CA LYS A 211 12.97 9.46 22.78
C LYS A 211 12.85 9.98 21.36
N SER A 212 12.39 11.22 21.22
CA SER A 212 12.33 11.86 19.90
C SER A 212 13.72 11.86 19.27
N PHE A 213 13.79 11.86 17.94
CA PHE A 213 15.06 12.01 17.22
C PHE A 213 15.87 13.21 17.73
N GLU A 214 15.18 14.32 18.00
CA GLU A 214 15.81 15.53 18.56
C GLU A 214 16.39 15.31 19.96
N ASP A 215 15.71 14.53 20.81
CA ASP A 215 16.21 14.19 22.15
C ASP A 215 17.44 13.28 22.08
N LEU A 216 17.47 12.34 21.14
CA LEU A 216 18.61 11.47 20.89
C LEU A 216 19.83 12.26 20.41
N ILE A 217 19.64 13.16 19.45
CA ILE A 217 20.71 14.03 18.95
C ILE A 217 21.21 14.99 20.04
N ASN A 218 20.32 15.55 20.85
CA ASN A 218 20.70 16.41 21.98
C ASN A 218 21.46 15.64 23.06
N SER A 219 21.08 14.37 23.32
CA SER A 219 21.80 13.50 24.26
C SER A 219 23.25 13.27 23.81
N ILE A 220 23.46 12.95 22.53
CA ILE A 220 24.80 12.74 21.95
C ILE A 220 25.59 14.05 21.93
N ARG A 221 24.96 15.19 21.60
CA ARG A 221 25.63 16.50 21.59
C ARG A 221 26.13 16.89 22.98
N ASN A 222 25.40 16.52 24.03
CA ASN A 222 25.77 16.80 25.42
C ASN A 222 26.79 15.80 25.98
N ASN A 223 26.77 14.54 25.52
CA ASN A 223 27.68 13.49 25.94
C ASN A 223 27.98 12.54 24.77
N ASP A 224 28.97 12.91 23.95
CA ASP A 224 29.33 12.21 22.72
C ASP A 224 29.96 10.83 22.98
N LYS A 225 30.45 10.61 24.20
CA LYS A 225 31.06 9.34 24.61
C LYS A 225 30.07 8.34 25.20
N ASN A 226 28.80 8.72 25.30
CA ASN A 226 27.82 7.79 25.84
C ASN A 226 27.45 6.74 24.79
N ARG A 227 27.95 5.52 24.97
CA ARG A 227 27.64 4.38 24.13
C ARG A 227 26.13 4.14 23.99
N GLU A 228 25.39 4.27 25.08
CA GLU A 228 23.93 4.06 25.07
C GLU A 228 23.20 5.06 24.18
N SER A 229 23.61 6.33 24.18
CA SER A 229 23.00 7.36 23.31
C SER A 229 23.18 7.04 21.82
N TRP A 230 24.33 6.47 21.44
CA TRP A 230 24.59 6.03 20.05
C TRP A 230 23.84 4.74 19.69
N ILE A 231 23.68 3.81 20.63
CA ILE A 231 22.86 2.61 20.44
C ILE A 231 21.38 2.99 20.27
N ASP A 232 20.86 3.90 21.09
CA ASP A 232 19.47 4.38 20.99
C ASP A 232 19.24 5.09 19.64
N LEU A 233 20.20 5.89 19.18
CA LEU A 233 20.14 6.51 17.85
C LEU A 233 20.20 5.48 16.71
N SER A 234 20.98 4.41 16.87
CA SER A 234 21.02 3.28 15.92
C SER A 234 19.66 2.60 15.83
N LYS A 235 19.06 2.24 16.97
CA LYS A 235 17.72 1.65 17.02
C LYS A 235 16.65 2.53 16.36
N TYR A 236 16.71 3.85 16.58
CA TYR A 236 15.84 4.80 15.89
C TYR A 236 16.04 4.75 14.36
N PHE A 237 17.28 4.69 13.87
CA PHE A 237 17.51 4.59 12.43
C PHE A 237 17.07 3.25 11.86
N ASP A 238 17.18 2.15 12.59
CA ASP A 238 16.63 0.85 12.17
C ASP A 238 15.11 0.89 12.07
N SER A 239 14.42 1.50 13.05
CA SER A 239 12.96 1.60 13.01
C SER A 239 12.45 2.47 11.87
N VAL A 240 13.23 3.48 11.44
CA VAL A 240 12.91 4.35 10.29
C VAL A 240 13.42 3.76 8.95
N GLY A 241 13.96 2.53 8.95
CA GLY A 241 14.45 1.86 7.74
C GLY A 241 15.76 2.45 7.17
N LYS A 242 16.48 3.23 7.97
CA LYS A 242 17.76 3.88 7.62
C LYS A 242 18.94 3.01 8.08
N LEU A 243 18.96 1.76 7.63
CA LEU A 243 19.92 0.72 8.03
C LEU A 243 21.40 1.16 7.96
N GLY A 244 21.80 1.91 6.94
CA GLY A 244 23.18 2.40 6.82
C GLY A 244 23.58 3.36 7.95
N ARG A 245 22.67 4.25 8.35
CA ARG A 245 22.90 5.17 9.48
C ARG A 245 22.85 4.46 10.81
N SER A 246 21.98 3.46 10.95
CA SER A 246 21.97 2.62 12.14
C SER A 246 23.30 1.92 12.35
N LEU A 247 23.80 1.26 11.29
CA LEU A 247 25.05 0.51 11.36
C LEU A 247 26.23 1.42 11.70
N GLU A 248 26.30 2.63 11.14
CA GLU A 248 27.33 3.60 11.51
C GLU A 248 27.23 4.03 12.99
N CYS A 249 26.03 4.30 13.49
CA CYS A 249 25.83 4.67 14.89
C CYS A 249 26.20 3.52 15.84
N SER A 250 25.85 2.28 15.49
CA SER A 250 26.22 1.08 16.26
C SER A 250 27.73 0.86 16.26
N ASN A 251 28.38 0.90 15.09
CA ASN A 251 29.84 0.78 14.98
C ASN A 251 30.56 1.90 15.75
N HIS A 252 30.04 3.13 15.72
CA HIS A 252 30.60 4.23 16.49
C HIS A 252 30.49 3.95 18.00
N SER A 253 29.36 3.41 18.45
CA SER A 253 29.14 2.99 19.85
C SER A 253 30.10 1.87 20.30
N GLU A 254 30.51 0.98 19.40
CA GLU A 254 31.47 -0.10 19.69
C GLU A 254 32.94 0.38 19.73
N ASN A 255 33.23 1.51 19.08
CA ASN A 255 34.57 2.09 18.99
C ASN A 255 34.83 3.21 20.03
N LEU A 256 33.86 3.45 20.92
CA LEU A 256 33.92 4.41 22.04
C LEU A 256 34.51 3.79 23.30
#